data_AF-A0A1Q4HVV9-F1
#
_entry.id   AF-A0A1Q4HVV9-F1
#
_cell.length_a   1.000
_cell.length_b   1.000
_cell.length_c   1.000
_cell.angle_alpha   90.00
_cell.angle_beta   90.00
_cell.angle_gamma   90.00
#
_symmetry.space_group_name_H-M   'P 1'
#
loop_
_entity.id
_entity.type
_entity.pdbx_description
1 polymer ?
#
loop_
_entity_poly.entity_id
_entity_poly.type
_entity_poly.pdbx_seq_one_letter_code
_entity_poly.pdbx_strand_id
1 'polypeptide(L)'
;MSYDLTVYAAGNVDDKELEAIVESVPGLSIGDSGDGEVTVVRGKDETYAFTVFGPHEIEPEDVPDDVVPYVLEPAISWQISVEGSDPAEVRPARRFAKALAVAAGGVAVDEQTEDILGARGARKASRPNSELIRVLKLDWYSPVSAPNAPTLWLELARKLLPEALPRRFGESDPLRYRLDRDGDARFVDVYSDVARFKATFPCLEGGLFPKEWGGVCVDTLWIVAEPLDDPRWRNSVRRFFVEFARRRGSVLATGEVLRNHKLSGPTDVNKDVSGLLRGADGILGLPSHPIWWIWFGTDYLPIVREYLPPQHTTFYDEGALFAATEEPTDRGQLAALPDPFPKSLRVGEIPPEYGPPNSPTNTPAAIRPTSRC
;
A
#
# COMPACT_ATOMS: atom_id res chain seq x y z
N MET A 1 15.31 5.57 36.10
CA MET A 1 14.36 5.46 34.97
C MET A 1 15.18 5.71 33.73
N SER A 2 15.09 4.84 32.72
CA SER A 2 15.68 5.08 31.39
C SER A 2 14.77 6.00 30.58
N TYR A 3 15.36 6.67 29.59
CA TYR A 3 14.64 7.39 28.55
C TYR A 3 14.98 6.74 27.22
N ASP A 4 13.97 6.36 26.45
CA ASP A 4 14.13 5.48 25.30
C ASP A 4 13.57 6.15 24.04
N LEU A 5 14.34 6.08 22.96
CA LEU A 5 13.96 6.58 21.64
C LEU A 5 14.11 5.45 20.62
N THR A 6 13.19 5.34 19.69
CA THR A 6 13.27 4.36 18.60
C THR A 6 13.34 5.07 17.26
N VAL A 7 14.24 4.64 16.37
CA VAL A 7 14.29 5.10 14.98
C VAL A 7 13.80 3.99 14.08
N TYR A 8 12.70 4.23 13.36
CA TYR A 8 12.18 3.33 12.32
C TYR A 8 12.62 3.85 10.96
N ALA A 9 13.25 3.00 10.14
CA ALA A 9 13.85 3.42 8.88
C ALA A 9 13.66 2.40 7.75
N ALA A 10 13.67 2.90 6.51
CA ALA A 10 13.62 2.07 5.32
C ALA A 10 14.99 1.48 4.94
N GLY A 11 16.07 2.13 5.36
CA GLY A 11 17.45 1.71 5.08
C GLY A 11 18.29 1.60 6.35
N ASN A 12 19.41 0.89 6.23
CA ASN A 12 20.43 0.84 7.24
C ASN A 12 21.49 1.94 7.02
N VAL A 13 22.23 2.30 8.07
CA VAL A 13 23.47 3.08 7.99
C VAL A 13 24.64 2.20 8.38
N ASP A 14 25.78 2.35 7.71
CA ASP A 14 26.98 1.59 8.08
C ASP A 14 27.70 2.21 9.31
N ASP A 15 28.68 1.49 9.87
CA ASP A 15 29.40 1.94 11.08
C ASP A 15 30.07 3.31 10.92
N LYS A 16 30.56 3.64 9.71
CA LYS A 16 31.22 4.92 9.44
C LYS A 16 30.21 6.05 9.31
N GLU A 17 29.06 5.77 8.71
CA GLU A 17 27.94 6.72 8.67
C GLU A 17 27.40 6.97 10.07
N LEU A 18 27.28 5.92 10.90
CA LEU A 18 26.87 6.05 12.30
C LEU A 18 27.84 6.93 13.09
N GLU A 19 29.15 6.71 12.94
CA GLU A 19 30.19 7.56 13.53
C GLU A 19 30.05 9.02 13.08
N ALA A 20 29.90 9.26 11.78
CA ALA A 20 29.70 10.61 11.26
C ALA A 20 28.41 11.27 11.79
N ILE A 21 27.34 10.50 12.01
CA ILE A 21 26.09 10.99 12.59
C ILE A 21 26.29 11.37 14.07
N VAL A 22 27.00 10.55 14.85
CA VAL A 22 27.35 10.87 16.25
C VAL A 22 28.14 12.17 16.29
N GLU A 23 29.20 12.28 15.48
CA GLU A 23 30.06 13.48 15.43
C GLU A 23 29.34 14.73 14.92
N SER A 24 28.25 14.56 14.13
CA SER A 24 27.42 15.69 13.67
C SER A 24 26.70 16.40 14.82
N VAL A 25 26.52 15.73 15.97
CA VAL A 25 25.88 16.31 17.15
C VAL A 25 26.94 16.92 18.06
N PRO A 26 26.92 18.24 18.30
CA PRO A 26 28.00 18.92 19.02
C PRO A 26 28.29 18.32 20.40
N GLY A 27 29.54 17.90 20.57
CA GLY A 27 30.07 17.40 21.85
C GLY A 27 29.83 15.92 22.11
N LEU A 28 29.36 15.16 21.11
CA LEU A 28 29.29 13.70 21.16
C LEU A 28 30.46 13.06 20.39
N SER A 29 30.85 11.86 20.82
CA SER A 29 31.81 11.00 20.12
C SER A 29 31.47 9.52 20.40
N ILE A 30 31.93 8.62 19.53
CA ILE A 30 31.82 7.19 19.77
C ILE A 30 32.72 6.80 20.95
N GLY A 31 32.19 5.97 21.84
CA GLY A 31 32.93 5.28 22.90
C GLY A 31 33.15 3.81 22.52
N ASP A 32 32.80 2.90 23.42
CA ASP A 32 32.93 1.46 23.16
C ASP A 32 31.88 0.98 22.15
N SER A 33 32.32 0.16 21.19
CA SER A 33 31.46 -0.49 20.18
C SER A 33 31.61 -2.02 20.25
N GLY A 34 30.50 -2.75 20.29
CA GLY A 34 30.41 -4.21 20.29
C GLY A 34 29.21 -4.70 19.46
N ASP A 35 28.98 -6.01 19.42
CA ASP A 35 27.93 -6.70 18.62
C ASP A 35 26.56 -5.97 18.59
N GLY A 36 26.36 -5.04 17.64
CA GLY A 36 25.12 -4.28 17.49
C GLY A 36 24.85 -3.25 18.59
N GLU A 37 25.87 -2.86 19.36
CA GLU A 37 25.77 -1.88 20.45
C GLU A 37 26.90 -0.85 20.34
N VAL A 38 26.54 0.43 20.38
CA VAL A 38 27.51 1.54 20.37
C VAL A 38 27.22 2.46 21.54
N THR A 39 28.19 2.60 22.42
CA THR A 39 28.17 3.61 23.49
C THR A 39 28.57 4.96 22.91
N VAL A 40 27.80 6.00 23.24
CA VAL A 40 28.11 7.38 22.89
C VAL A 40 28.51 8.13 24.15
N VAL A 41 29.63 8.84 24.05
CA VAL A 41 30.18 9.65 25.14
C VAL A 41 30.12 11.13 24.80
N ARG A 42 30.27 11.97 25.83
CA ARG A 42 30.16 13.43 25.73
C ARG A 42 31.35 14.13 26.37
N GLY A 43 31.80 15.18 25.68
CA GLY A 43 32.81 16.11 26.19
C GLY A 43 34.22 15.51 26.21
N LYS A 44 35.17 16.28 26.76
CA LYS A 44 36.59 15.88 26.77
C LYS A 44 36.91 14.75 27.75
N ASP A 45 36.09 14.59 28.77
CA ASP A 45 36.25 13.56 29.81
C ASP A 45 35.51 12.27 29.46
N GLU A 46 35.02 12.14 28.21
CA GLU A 46 34.35 10.96 27.67
C GLU A 46 33.27 10.40 28.62
N THR A 47 32.48 11.30 29.21
CA THR A 47 31.39 10.90 30.11
C THR A 47 30.30 10.23 29.30
N TYR A 48 29.79 9.09 29.78
CA TYR A 48 28.65 8.39 29.16
C TYR A 48 27.50 9.36 28.85
N ALA A 49 26.96 9.25 27.63
CA ALA A 49 25.79 10.02 27.21
C ALA A 49 24.58 9.12 26.99
N PHE A 50 24.70 8.09 26.16
CA PHE A 50 23.65 7.12 25.86
C PHE A 50 24.21 5.91 25.10
N THR A 51 23.40 4.87 24.98
CA THR A 51 23.72 3.66 24.20
C THR A 51 22.79 3.55 23.00
N VAL A 52 23.34 3.13 21.86
CA VAL A 52 22.62 2.87 20.62
C VAL A 52 22.65 1.37 20.37
N PHE A 53 21.49 0.75 20.18
CA PHE A 53 21.30 -0.65 19.83
C PHE A 53 20.76 -0.75 18.41
N GLY A 54 21.34 -1.66 17.63
CA GLY A 54 20.94 -1.93 16.26
C GLY A 54 22.13 -1.97 15.28
N PRO A 55 21.86 -2.10 13.98
CA PRO A 55 20.52 -2.12 13.38
C PRO A 55 19.78 -3.44 13.66
N HIS A 56 18.47 -3.37 13.90
CA HIS A 56 17.60 -4.54 14.01
C HIS A 56 16.68 -4.63 12.79
N GLU A 57 16.65 -5.77 12.12
CA GLU A 57 15.65 -6.05 11.09
C GLU A 57 14.26 -6.16 11.72
N ILE A 58 13.26 -5.56 11.07
CA ILE A 58 11.86 -5.54 11.53
C ILE A 58 10.93 -5.85 10.37
N GLU A 59 9.78 -6.43 10.69
CA GLU A 59 8.70 -6.61 9.73
C GLU A 59 7.76 -5.39 9.75
N PRO A 60 7.03 -5.11 8.65
CA PRO A 60 6.09 -3.98 8.61
C PRO A 60 5.03 -4.00 9.72
N GLU A 61 4.63 -5.18 10.18
CA GLU A 61 3.71 -5.40 11.30
C GLU A 61 4.26 -4.99 12.67
N ASP A 62 5.59 -4.89 12.82
CA ASP A 62 6.25 -4.46 14.06
C ASP A 62 6.30 -2.93 14.20
N VAL A 63 5.85 -2.20 13.17
CA VAL A 63 5.88 -0.74 13.12
C VAL A 63 4.60 -0.15 13.72
N PRO A 64 4.72 0.78 14.69
CA PRO A 64 3.56 1.48 15.24
C PRO A 64 2.70 2.17 14.16
N ASP A 65 1.37 2.09 14.31
CA ASP A 65 0.40 2.61 13.33
C ASP A 65 0.60 4.12 13.03
N ASP A 66 1.09 4.88 14.00
CA ASP A 66 1.37 6.31 13.89
C ASP A 66 2.70 6.61 13.16
N VAL A 67 3.61 5.64 13.05
CA VAL A 67 4.88 5.75 12.31
C VAL A 67 4.72 5.47 10.81
N VAL A 68 3.83 4.53 10.45
CA VAL A 68 3.57 4.11 9.05
C VAL A 68 3.40 5.28 8.05
N PRO A 69 2.68 6.38 8.39
CA PRO A 69 2.52 7.52 7.48
C PRO A 69 3.81 8.27 7.12
N TYR A 70 4.90 8.00 7.81
CA TYR A 70 6.15 8.75 7.68
C TYR A 70 7.28 7.96 7.02
N VAL A 71 7.24 6.62 7.06
CA VAL A 71 8.32 5.77 6.52
C VAL A 71 7.76 4.79 5.50
N LEU A 72 8.33 4.80 4.30
CA LEU A 72 7.92 3.90 3.22
C LEU A 72 8.73 2.60 3.32
N GLU A 73 8.03 1.49 3.53
CA GLU A 73 8.64 0.17 3.74
C GLU A 73 9.72 0.20 4.84
N PRO A 74 9.34 0.51 6.10
CA PRO A 74 10.27 0.38 7.22
C PRO A 74 10.75 -1.08 7.32
N ALA A 75 12.05 -1.25 7.47
CA ALA A 75 12.72 -2.55 7.49
C ALA A 75 13.79 -2.65 8.60
N ILE A 76 14.19 -1.50 9.16
CA ILE A 76 15.21 -1.42 10.20
C ILE A 76 14.68 -0.59 11.38
N SER A 77 14.99 -1.02 12.60
CA SER A 77 14.88 -0.20 13.81
C SER A 77 16.23 -0.02 14.51
N TRP A 78 16.36 1.11 15.19
CA TRP A 78 17.43 1.40 16.14
C TRP A 78 16.82 1.83 17.46
N GLN A 79 17.37 1.36 18.58
CA GLN A 79 16.95 1.79 19.91
C GLN A 79 18.05 2.62 20.55
N ILE A 80 17.67 3.73 21.18
CA ILE A 80 18.61 4.62 21.85
C ILE A 80 18.15 4.75 23.29
N SER A 81 18.97 4.27 24.22
CA SER A 81 18.66 4.30 25.64
C SER A 81 19.57 5.28 26.37
N VAL A 82 18.96 6.18 27.13
CA VAL A 82 19.64 7.15 27.99
C VAL A 82 19.43 6.75 29.44
N GLU A 83 20.51 6.65 30.21
CA GLU A 83 20.39 6.48 31.65
C GLU A 83 19.91 7.78 32.30
N GLY A 84 18.69 7.78 32.83
CA GLY A 84 18.11 8.94 33.48
C GLY A 84 17.00 9.60 32.66
N SER A 85 16.54 10.76 33.13
CA SER A 85 15.46 11.53 32.49
C SER A 85 15.71 13.04 32.56
N ASP A 86 16.94 13.46 32.88
CA ASP A 86 17.28 14.87 32.91
C ASP A 86 17.21 15.42 31.47
N PRO A 87 16.45 16.50 31.19
CA PRO A 87 16.41 17.13 29.89
C PRO A 87 17.79 17.49 29.30
N ALA A 88 18.80 17.72 30.14
CA ALA A 88 20.17 17.98 29.72
C ALA A 88 20.89 16.75 29.15
N GLU A 89 20.51 15.54 29.59
CA GLU A 89 21.01 14.24 29.14
C GLU A 89 20.21 13.74 27.93
N VAL A 90 18.89 13.95 27.95
CA VAL A 90 17.97 13.52 26.89
C VAL A 90 18.11 14.35 25.60
N ARG A 91 18.38 15.66 25.70
CA ARG A 91 18.39 16.56 24.53
C ARG A 91 19.44 16.16 23.47
N PRO A 92 20.69 15.80 23.81
CA PRO A 92 21.65 15.25 22.85
C PRO A 92 21.14 13.98 22.16
N ALA A 93 20.60 13.01 22.91
CA ALA A 93 20.04 11.78 22.35
C ALA A 93 18.89 12.06 21.37
N ARG A 94 17.96 12.97 21.71
CA ARG A 94 16.88 13.39 20.79
C ARG A 94 17.40 14.07 19.52
N ARG A 95 18.54 14.75 19.56
CA ARG A 95 19.17 15.34 18.37
C ARG A 95 19.83 14.26 17.51
N PHE A 96 20.54 13.33 18.15
CA PHE A 96 21.13 12.18 17.50
C PHE A 96 20.07 11.32 16.82
N ALA A 97 18.99 10.94 17.52
CA ALA A 97 17.89 10.16 16.94
C ALA A 97 17.29 10.81 15.69
N LYS A 98 17.10 12.14 15.70
CA LYS A 98 16.65 12.88 14.51
C LYS A 98 17.65 12.84 13.36
N ALA A 99 18.94 12.96 13.66
CA ALA A 99 19.99 12.90 12.64
C ALA A 99 20.08 11.49 12.04
N LEU A 100 20.04 10.45 12.88
CA LEU A 100 20.00 9.05 12.47
C LEU A 100 18.77 8.76 11.61
N ALA A 101 17.58 9.20 12.03
CA ALA A 101 16.36 9.07 11.25
C ALA A 101 16.49 9.73 9.85
N VAL A 102 17.05 10.94 9.77
CA VAL A 102 17.25 11.61 8.48
C VAL A 102 18.23 10.84 7.59
N ALA A 103 19.33 10.35 8.14
CA ALA A 103 20.34 9.60 7.40
C ALA A 103 19.80 8.26 6.89
N ALA A 104 19.05 7.54 7.73
CA ALA A 104 18.47 6.24 7.40
C ALA A 104 17.16 6.33 6.58
N GLY A 105 16.68 7.53 6.28
CA GLY A 105 15.42 7.75 5.54
C GLY A 105 14.17 7.32 6.34
N GLY A 106 14.19 7.57 7.64
CA GLY A 106 13.19 7.14 8.61
C GLY A 106 12.63 8.26 9.49
N VAL A 107 12.04 7.88 10.63
CA VAL A 107 11.61 8.78 11.69
C VAL A 107 12.06 8.29 13.06
N ALA A 108 12.26 9.23 13.98
CA ALA A 108 12.50 8.93 15.38
C ALA A 108 11.22 9.10 16.19
N VAL A 109 10.99 8.22 17.15
CA VAL A 109 9.85 8.19 18.07
C VAL A 109 10.38 8.36 19.48
N ASP A 110 9.64 9.12 20.27
CA ASP A 110 9.90 9.30 21.69
C ASP A 110 8.99 8.39 22.51
N GLU A 111 9.53 7.31 23.08
CA GLU A 111 8.72 6.25 23.71
C GLU A 111 8.01 6.71 24.99
N GLN A 112 8.44 7.83 25.59
CA GLN A 112 7.81 8.37 26.79
C GLN A 112 6.64 9.31 26.48
N THR A 113 6.64 9.91 25.29
CA THR A 113 5.63 10.92 24.89
C THR A 113 4.81 10.53 23.66
N GLU A 114 5.20 9.45 22.98
CA GLU A 114 4.67 9.03 21.67
C GLU A 114 4.86 10.12 20.59
N ASP A 115 5.79 11.06 20.81
CA ASP A 115 6.07 12.15 19.88
C ASP A 115 6.95 11.70 18.72
N ILE A 116 6.50 11.96 17.49
CA ILE A 116 7.32 11.75 16.29
C ILE A 116 8.28 12.92 16.08
N LEU A 117 9.56 12.62 16.14
CA LEU A 117 10.66 13.57 16.14
C LEU A 117 11.15 13.87 14.72
N GLY A 118 11.07 15.14 14.33
CA GLY A 118 11.72 15.62 13.10
C GLY A 118 11.02 15.23 11.79
N ALA A 119 9.80 14.68 11.86
CA ALA A 119 9.00 14.32 10.70
C ALA A 119 8.65 15.55 9.84
N ARG A 120 9.52 15.87 8.88
CA ARG A 120 9.21 16.79 7.78
C ARG A 120 8.86 16.01 6.54
N GLY A 121 7.58 15.70 6.41
CA GLY A 121 6.97 15.16 5.20
C GLY A 121 6.61 13.70 5.36
N ALA A 122 5.30 13.41 5.29
CA ALA A 122 4.78 12.09 4.98
C ALA A 122 5.50 11.49 3.75
N ARG A 123 5.41 10.19 3.56
CA ARG A 123 5.90 9.48 2.37
C ARG A 123 5.39 10.21 1.12
N LYS A 124 6.27 10.93 0.41
CA LYS A 124 5.87 11.73 -0.77
C LYS A 124 6.18 10.95 -2.03
N ALA A 125 5.13 10.60 -2.75
CA ALA A 125 5.26 10.15 -4.12
C ALA A 125 5.56 11.34 -5.06
N SER A 126 6.46 11.13 -6.02
CA SER A 126 6.72 12.09 -7.09
C SER A 126 5.50 12.20 -7.99
N ARG A 127 5.11 13.43 -8.34
CA ARG A 127 4.05 13.64 -9.33
C ARG A 127 4.61 13.46 -10.74
N PRO A 128 3.87 12.82 -11.66
CA PRO A 128 4.28 12.72 -13.04
C PRO A 128 4.33 14.12 -13.68
N ASN A 129 5.32 14.33 -14.54
CA ASN A 129 5.51 15.57 -15.29
C ASN A 129 4.78 15.56 -16.65
N SER A 130 4.25 14.41 -17.05
CA SER A 130 3.48 14.23 -18.29
C SER A 130 2.01 14.60 -18.08
N GLU A 131 1.35 15.12 -19.12
CA GLU A 131 -0.10 15.34 -19.13
C GLU A 131 -0.87 14.01 -19.12
N LEU A 132 -0.40 13.06 -19.94
CA LEU A 132 -0.94 11.71 -20.00
C LEU A 132 -0.14 10.82 -19.04
N ILE A 133 -0.87 10.16 -18.15
CA ILE A 133 -0.32 9.33 -17.08
C ILE A 133 -0.82 7.89 -17.18
N ARG A 134 -0.11 6.99 -16.50
CA ARG A 134 -0.54 5.62 -16.23
C ARG A 134 -1.30 5.58 -14.90
N VAL A 135 -2.35 4.79 -14.85
CA VAL A 135 -3.13 4.53 -13.62
C VAL A 135 -3.17 3.03 -13.36
N LEU A 136 -2.84 2.62 -12.14
CA LEU A 136 -3.17 1.29 -11.65
C LEU A 136 -4.61 1.33 -11.12
N LYS A 137 -5.50 0.58 -11.75
CA LYS A 137 -6.86 0.32 -11.26
C LYS A 137 -6.88 -1.01 -10.53
N LEU A 138 -7.26 -0.97 -9.27
CA LEU A 138 -7.47 -2.14 -8.43
C LEU A 138 -8.98 -2.39 -8.28
N ASP A 139 -9.44 -3.61 -8.54
CA ASP A 139 -10.81 -4.03 -8.26
C ASP A 139 -10.79 -5.34 -7.45
N TRP A 140 -11.59 -5.44 -6.40
CA TRP A 140 -11.79 -6.65 -5.61
C TRP A 140 -13.23 -7.14 -5.74
N TYR A 141 -13.41 -8.38 -6.16
CA TYR A 141 -14.69 -9.04 -6.36
C TYR A 141 -14.91 -10.03 -5.21
N SER A 142 -15.86 -9.70 -4.35
CA SER A 142 -16.09 -10.42 -3.10
C SER A 142 -17.54 -10.88 -2.98
N PRO A 143 -17.81 -12.02 -2.32
CA PRO A 143 -19.16 -12.47 -2.08
C PRO A 143 -19.89 -11.48 -1.16
N VAL A 144 -21.21 -11.51 -1.16
CA VAL A 144 -22.02 -10.64 -0.27
C VAL A 144 -21.91 -11.06 1.19
N SER A 145 -21.62 -12.33 1.43
CA SER A 145 -21.33 -12.89 2.75
C SER A 145 -19.98 -12.42 3.33
N ALA A 146 -19.14 -11.75 2.54
CA ALA A 146 -17.82 -11.36 3.01
C ALA A 146 -17.85 -10.24 4.07
N PRO A 147 -16.80 -10.13 4.91
CA PRO A 147 -16.71 -9.14 6.00
C PRO A 147 -16.91 -7.69 5.56
N ASN A 148 -17.39 -6.84 6.47
CA ASN A 148 -17.64 -5.42 6.21
C ASN A 148 -16.39 -4.70 5.66
N ALA A 149 -16.50 -4.14 4.46
CA ALA A 149 -15.37 -3.53 3.75
C ALA A 149 -14.84 -2.24 4.41
N PRO A 150 -15.66 -1.28 4.89
CA PRO A 150 -15.18 -0.02 5.45
C PRO A 150 -14.24 -0.14 6.63
N THR A 151 -14.59 -0.94 7.64
CA THR A 151 -13.75 -1.10 8.84
C THR A 151 -12.41 -1.73 8.45
N LEU A 152 -12.47 -2.77 7.61
CA LEU A 152 -11.28 -3.43 7.09
C LEU A 152 -10.41 -2.47 6.25
N TRP A 153 -11.04 -1.65 5.41
CA TRP A 153 -10.35 -0.66 4.57
C TRP A 153 -9.61 0.35 5.42
N LEU A 154 -10.28 0.94 6.42
CA LEU A 154 -9.67 1.95 7.30
C LEU A 154 -8.51 1.35 8.10
N GLU A 155 -8.66 0.14 8.62
CA GLU A 155 -7.61 -0.56 9.33
C GLU A 155 -6.38 -0.81 8.43
N LEU A 156 -6.59 -1.44 7.27
CA LEU A 156 -5.49 -1.78 6.37
C LEU A 156 -4.86 -0.54 5.72
N ALA A 157 -5.65 0.49 5.43
CA ALA A 157 -5.12 1.74 4.89
C ALA A 157 -4.20 2.41 5.92
N ARG A 158 -4.58 2.48 7.20
CA ARG A 158 -3.69 3.02 8.25
C ARG A 158 -2.37 2.24 8.35
N LYS A 159 -2.45 0.92 8.29
CA LYS A 159 -1.30 0.03 8.51
C LYS A 159 -0.37 -0.13 7.31
N LEU A 160 -0.91 -0.13 6.10
CA LEU A 160 -0.16 -0.54 4.90
C LEU A 160 -0.06 0.58 3.85
N LEU A 161 -1.12 1.37 3.68
CA LEU A 161 -1.20 2.37 2.62
C LEU A 161 -2.01 3.61 3.08
N PRO A 162 -1.48 4.47 3.97
CA PRO A 162 -2.20 5.63 4.50
C PRO A 162 -2.71 6.58 3.41
N GLU A 163 -2.08 6.58 2.24
CA GLU A 163 -2.49 7.37 1.09
C GLU A 163 -3.85 6.93 0.55
N ALA A 164 -4.25 5.67 0.75
CA ALA A 164 -5.57 5.13 0.40
C ALA A 164 -6.67 5.47 1.42
N LEU A 165 -6.33 6.16 2.53
CA LEU A 165 -7.34 6.62 3.48
C LEU A 165 -8.30 7.62 2.81
N PRO A 166 -9.63 7.46 3.01
CA PRO A 166 -10.61 8.43 2.55
C PRO A 166 -10.32 9.82 3.13
N ARG A 167 -10.01 10.82 2.29
CA ARG A 167 -9.98 12.23 2.72
C ARG A 167 -11.35 12.86 2.66
N ARG A 168 -12.08 12.59 1.57
CA ARG A 168 -13.46 13.00 1.37
C ARG A 168 -14.28 11.81 0.90
N PHE A 169 -15.51 11.70 1.36
CA PHE A 169 -16.37 10.58 0.99
C PHE A 169 -17.86 10.95 0.94
N GLY A 170 -18.65 10.09 0.30
CA GLY A 170 -20.08 10.25 0.11
C GLY A 170 -20.66 9.30 -0.94
N GLU A 171 -21.98 9.29 -1.05
CA GLU A 171 -22.72 8.46 -2.03
C GLU A 171 -22.63 9.01 -3.46
N SER A 172 -22.51 10.34 -3.59
CA SER A 172 -22.54 11.06 -4.85
C SER A 172 -21.67 12.31 -4.80
N ASP A 173 -21.20 12.75 -5.96
CA ASP A 173 -20.52 14.04 -6.10
C ASP A 173 -21.52 15.21 -5.94
N PRO A 174 -21.16 16.28 -5.21
CA PRO A 174 -19.91 16.44 -4.46
C PRO A 174 -19.86 15.62 -3.17
N LEU A 175 -18.70 15.01 -2.88
CA LEU A 175 -18.46 14.26 -1.64
C LEU A 175 -18.52 15.19 -0.40
N ARG A 176 -19.49 14.93 0.49
CA ARG A 176 -19.91 15.86 1.55
C ARG A 176 -19.16 15.69 2.87
N TYR A 177 -18.63 14.50 3.11
CA TYR A 177 -17.98 14.14 4.37
C TYR A 177 -16.46 14.17 4.24
N ARG A 178 -15.78 14.33 5.38
CA ARG A 178 -14.33 14.24 5.52
C ARG A 178 -14.00 13.35 6.70
N LEU A 179 -13.04 12.44 6.54
CA LEU A 179 -12.70 11.48 7.59
C LEU A 179 -12.11 12.18 8.83
N ASP A 180 -11.33 13.23 8.64
CA ASP A 180 -10.73 14.04 9.72
C ASP A 180 -11.75 14.84 10.55
N ARG A 181 -12.91 15.16 9.96
CA ARG A 181 -13.98 15.94 10.62
C ARG A 181 -15.08 15.04 11.17
N ASP A 182 -15.51 14.05 10.39
CA ASP A 182 -16.71 13.26 10.64
C ASP A 182 -16.41 11.87 11.24
N GLY A 183 -15.14 11.43 11.18
CA GLY A 183 -14.67 10.20 11.80
C GLY A 183 -15.05 8.89 11.08
N ASP A 184 -14.51 7.79 11.59
CA ASP A 184 -14.65 6.44 11.04
C ASP A 184 -16.09 5.96 10.99
N ALA A 185 -16.85 6.19 12.08
CA ALA A 185 -18.25 5.77 12.15
C ALA A 185 -19.07 6.36 11.00
N ARG A 186 -18.81 7.63 10.63
CA ARG A 186 -19.52 8.24 9.51
C ARG A 186 -19.16 7.61 8.18
N PHE A 187 -17.92 7.19 7.98
CA PHE A 187 -17.49 6.47 6.78
C PHE A 187 -18.18 5.11 6.66
N VAL A 188 -18.26 4.37 7.78
CA VAL A 188 -18.97 3.09 7.86
C VAL A 188 -20.46 3.26 7.56
N ASP A 189 -21.11 4.30 8.10
CA ASP A 189 -22.54 4.57 7.87
C ASP A 189 -22.85 4.83 6.38
N VAL A 190 -22.03 5.64 5.71
CA VAL A 190 -22.21 6.00 4.29
C VAL A 190 -22.09 4.78 3.38
N TYR A 191 -21.26 3.80 3.76
CA TYR A 191 -21.11 2.58 3.00
C TYR A 191 -22.39 1.75 2.90
N SER A 192 -23.37 1.89 3.80
CA SER A 192 -24.62 1.13 3.75
C SER A 192 -25.37 1.22 2.41
N ASP A 193 -25.13 2.28 1.62
CA ASP A 193 -25.64 2.42 0.25
C ASP A 193 -24.51 2.35 -0.79
N VAL A 194 -23.64 3.36 -0.81
CA VAL A 194 -22.44 3.48 -1.66
C VAL A 194 -21.45 4.40 -0.96
N ALA A 195 -20.20 3.96 -0.77
CA ALA A 195 -19.14 4.84 -0.29
C ALA A 195 -18.10 5.12 -1.39
N ARG A 196 -18.23 6.24 -2.09
CA ARG A 196 -17.16 6.77 -2.95
C ARG A 196 -16.24 7.66 -2.13
N PHE A 197 -14.96 7.68 -2.44
CA PHE A 197 -14.01 8.55 -1.74
C PHE A 197 -12.90 9.09 -2.64
N LYS A 198 -12.36 10.26 -2.25
CA LYS A 198 -11.09 10.80 -2.73
C LYS A 198 -10.01 10.50 -1.71
N ALA A 199 -8.86 10.06 -2.19
CA ALA A 199 -7.72 9.63 -1.38
C ALA A 199 -6.59 10.68 -1.43
N THR A 200 -5.42 10.36 -0.87
CA THR A 200 -4.22 11.19 -0.93
C THR A 200 -3.27 10.66 -1.99
N PHE A 201 -2.66 11.55 -2.77
CA PHE A 201 -1.69 11.15 -3.80
C PHE A 201 -0.59 10.25 -3.20
N PRO A 202 -0.25 9.09 -3.83
CA PRO A 202 -0.57 8.71 -5.20
C PRO A 202 -1.92 8.02 -5.42
N CYS A 203 -2.65 7.72 -4.35
CA CYS A 203 -4.04 7.26 -4.45
C CYS A 203 -4.96 8.43 -4.85
N LEU A 204 -5.81 8.21 -5.83
CA LEU A 204 -6.67 9.25 -6.40
C LEU A 204 -8.06 9.18 -5.79
N GLU A 205 -8.71 8.06 -5.99
CA GLU A 205 -10.10 7.82 -5.61
C GLU A 205 -10.38 6.34 -5.52
N GLY A 206 -11.46 5.99 -4.85
CA GLY A 206 -11.93 4.63 -4.78
C GLY A 206 -13.41 4.59 -4.43
N GLY A 207 -13.89 3.37 -4.26
CA GLY A 207 -15.25 3.16 -3.83
C GLY A 207 -15.43 1.78 -3.24
N LEU A 208 -16.22 1.72 -2.17
CA LEU A 208 -16.67 0.49 -1.55
C LEU A 208 -18.16 0.37 -1.86
N PHE A 209 -18.55 -0.73 -2.50
CA PHE A 209 -19.91 -0.89 -3.03
C PHE A 209 -20.57 -2.14 -2.46
N PRO A 210 -21.43 -2.02 -1.42
CA PRO A 210 -22.11 -3.17 -0.85
C PRO A 210 -23.20 -3.72 -1.76
N LYS A 211 -23.67 -2.91 -2.74
CA LYS A 211 -24.73 -3.30 -3.66
C LYS A 211 -24.22 -4.42 -4.55
N GLU A 212 -24.81 -5.58 -4.34
CA GLU A 212 -24.50 -6.78 -5.08
C GLU A 212 -25.05 -6.70 -6.50
N TRP A 213 -24.35 -7.38 -7.40
CA TRP A 213 -24.94 -7.83 -8.65
C TRP A 213 -24.52 -9.29 -8.83
N GLY A 214 -25.51 -10.19 -8.81
CA GLY A 214 -25.27 -11.62 -8.95
C GLY A 214 -24.48 -12.21 -7.79
N GLY A 215 -24.72 -11.76 -6.55
CA GLY A 215 -24.02 -12.23 -5.35
C GLY A 215 -22.63 -11.63 -5.14
N VAL A 216 -22.21 -10.67 -5.99
CA VAL A 216 -20.83 -10.14 -5.98
C VAL A 216 -20.83 -8.62 -5.73
N CYS A 217 -20.11 -8.23 -4.67
CA CYS A 217 -19.72 -6.86 -4.38
C CYS A 217 -18.41 -6.53 -5.09
N VAL A 218 -18.19 -5.26 -5.41
CA VAL A 218 -16.94 -4.79 -6.03
C VAL A 218 -16.43 -3.59 -5.27
N ASP A 219 -15.21 -3.68 -4.76
CA ASP A 219 -14.49 -2.57 -4.15
C ASP A 219 -13.40 -2.11 -5.13
N THR A 220 -13.05 -0.81 -5.15
CA THR A 220 -12.11 -0.27 -6.16
C THR A 220 -11.19 0.82 -5.60
N LEU A 221 -9.98 0.91 -6.17
CA LEU A 221 -9.00 1.96 -5.88
C LEU A 221 -8.20 2.32 -7.13
N TRP A 222 -8.02 3.62 -7.35
CA TRP A 222 -7.28 4.20 -8.46
C TRP A 222 -6.01 4.84 -7.94
N ILE A 223 -4.87 4.43 -8.49
CA ILE A 223 -3.55 4.88 -8.06
C ILE A 223 -2.77 5.34 -9.29
N VAL A 224 -2.05 6.44 -9.18
CA VAL A 224 -1.08 6.83 -10.21
C VAL A 224 0.04 5.78 -10.27
N ALA A 225 0.36 5.27 -11.46
CA ALA A 225 1.24 4.11 -11.57
C ALA A 225 2.73 4.48 -11.59
N GLU A 226 3.11 5.69 -12.00
CA GLU A 226 4.52 6.12 -12.07
C GLU A 226 5.27 6.02 -10.73
N PRO A 227 4.67 6.38 -9.57
CA PRO A 227 5.29 6.11 -8.26
C PRO A 227 5.65 4.63 -8.01
N LEU A 228 4.98 3.68 -8.69
CA LEU A 228 5.22 2.24 -8.54
C LEU A 228 6.46 1.75 -9.31
N ASP A 229 7.11 2.63 -10.07
CA ASP A 229 8.45 2.38 -10.60
C ASP A 229 9.49 2.37 -9.44
N ASP A 230 9.17 2.94 -8.27
CA ASP A 230 9.91 2.71 -7.01
C ASP A 230 9.41 1.40 -6.35
N PRO A 231 10.27 0.39 -6.18
CA PRO A 231 9.89 -0.88 -5.57
C PRO A 231 9.22 -0.74 -4.18
N ARG A 232 9.56 0.29 -3.40
CA ARG A 232 8.99 0.48 -2.05
C ARG A 232 7.51 0.87 -2.10
N TRP A 233 7.14 1.72 -3.05
CA TRP A 233 5.74 2.06 -3.32
C TRP A 233 4.99 0.86 -3.88
N ARG A 234 5.59 0.16 -4.83
CA ARG A 234 5.03 -1.05 -5.42
C ARG A 234 4.76 -2.13 -4.36
N ASN A 235 5.71 -2.36 -3.46
CA ASN A 235 5.57 -3.32 -2.36
C ASN A 235 4.45 -2.93 -1.40
N SER A 236 4.38 -1.66 -0.99
CA SER A 236 3.33 -1.16 -0.11
C SER A 236 1.93 -1.33 -0.72
N VAL A 237 1.77 -0.99 -2.00
CA VAL A 237 0.50 -1.16 -2.72
C VAL A 237 0.16 -2.65 -2.92
N ARG A 238 1.14 -3.48 -3.25
CA ARG A 238 0.96 -4.94 -3.38
C ARG A 238 0.52 -5.57 -2.07
N ARG A 239 1.15 -5.22 -0.95
CA ARG A 239 0.76 -5.68 0.40
C ARG A 239 -0.68 -5.28 0.73
N PHE A 240 -1.03 -4.00 0.54
CA PHE A 240 -2.41 -3.55 0.73
C PHE A 240 -3.40 -4.32 -0.16
N PHE A 241 -3.06 -4.53 -1.44
CA PHE A 241 -3.90 -5.26 -2.38
C PHE A 241 -4.17 -6.70 -1.97
N VAL A 242 -3.12 -7.42 -1.57
CA VAL A 242 -3.20 -8.81 -1.11
C VAL A 242 -3.94 -8.88 0.22
N GLU A 243 -3.57 -8.09 1.22
CA GLU A 243 -4.18 -8.15 2.55
C GLU A 243 -5.66 -7.78 2.52
N PHE A 244 -6.04 -6.79 1.71
CA PHE A 244 -7.45 -6.49 1.51
C PHE A 244 -8.16 -7.65 0.84
N ALA A 245 -7.59 -8.26 -0.21
CA ALA A 245 -8.20 -9.42 -0.88
C ALA A 245 -8.38 -10.62 0.07
N ARG A 246 -7.38 -10.93 0.88
CA ARG A 246 -7.39 -12.03 1.87
C ARG A 246 -8.48 -11.81 2.91
N ARG A 247 -8.44 -10.68 3.62
CA ARG A 247 -9.35 -10.39 4.74
C ARG A 247 -10.77 -10.04 4.30
N ARG A 248 -10.93 -9.50 3.09
CA ARG A 248 -12.24 -9.30 2.46
C ARG A 248 -12.80 -10.61 1.92
N GLY A 249 -12.04 -11.70 1.81
CA GLY A 249 -12.52 -12.95 1.23
C GLY A 249 -12.85 -12.81 -0.26
N SER A 250 -12.03 -12.04 -1.00
CA SER A 250 -12.23 -11.81 -2.42
C SER A 250 -11.99 -13.09 -3.22
N VAL A 251 -12.95 -13.45 -4.08
CA VAL A 251 -12.82 -14.60 -4.99
C VAL A 251 -11.89 -14.26 -6.16
N LEU A 252 -11.92 -13.01 -6.60
CA LEU A 252 -11.04 -12.46 -7.63
C LEU A 252 -10.64 -11.04 -7.23
N ALA A 253 -9.39 -10.65 -7.45
CA ALA A 253 -9.04 -9.23 -7.50
C ALA A 253 -8.09 -8.97 -8.66
N THR A 254 -8.11 -7.77 -9.20
CA THR A 254 -7.37 -7.41 -10.41
C THR A 254 -6.63 -6.09 -10.22
N GLY A 255 -5.37 -6.05 -10.63
CA GLY A 255 -4.59 -4.81 -10.78
C GLY A 255 -4.21 -4.61 -12.25
N GLU A 256 -4.85 -3.65 -12.91
CA GLU A 256 -4.62 -3.32 -14.33
C GLU A 256 -3.97 -1.95 -14.47
N VAL A 257 -2.86 -1.87 -15.24
CA VAL A 257 -2.22 -0.60 -15.59
C VAL A 257 -2.86 -0.05 -16.87
N LEU A 258 -3.56 1.07 -16.73
CA LEU A 258 -4.30 1.77 -17.78
C LEU A 258 -3.54 3.02 -18.24
N ARG A 259 -3.46 3.26 -19.55
CA ARG A 259 -2.74 4.40 -20.13
C ARG A 259 -3.66 5.54 -20.54
N ASN A 260 -3.03 6.67 -20.88
CA ASN A 260 -3.66 7.88 -21.42
C ASN A 260 -4.72 8.49 -20.47
N HIS A 261 -4.52 8.35 -19.16
CA HIS A 261 -5.32 9.05 -18.16
C HIS A 261 -4.77 10.45 -17.90
N LYS A 262 -5.59 11.34 -17.32
CA LYS A 262 -5.19 12.70 -16.93
C LYS A 262 -5.55 12.95 -15.47
N LEU A 263 -4.67 13.64 -14.73
CA LEU A 263 -4.93 14.04 -13.34
C LEU A 263 -5.91 15.22 -13.22
N SER A 264 -6.00 16.03 -14.27
CA SER A 264 -6.85 17.22 -14.31
C SER A 264 -7.27 17.53 -15.74
N GLY A 265 -8.37 18.27 -15.88
CA GLY A 265 -8.94 18.61 -17.17
C GLY A 265 -9.86 17.53 -17.75
N PRO A 266 -10.31 17.70 -19.00
CA PRO A 266 -11.20 16.74 -19.65
C PRO A 266 -10.48 15.40 -19.87
N THR A 267 -11.23 14.31 -19.73
CA THR A 267 -10.74 12.96 -19.97
C THR A 267 -10.29 12.77 -21.42
N ASP A 268 -9.19 12.05 -21.64
CA ASP A 268 -8.76 11.67 -22.99
C ASP A 268 -9.69 10.62 -23.61
N VAL A 269 -10.02 10.76 -24.89
CA VAL A 269 -10.90 9.81 -25.60
C VAL A 269 -10.21 8.47 -25.86
N ASN A 270 -8.87 8.44 -25.83
CA ASN A 270 -8.05 7.25 -26.04
C ASN A 270 -7.55 6.63 -24.73
N LYS A 271 -8.17 6.96 -23.58
CA LYS A 271 -7.86 6.31 -22.31
C LYS A 271 -8.18 4.83 -22.37
N ASP A 272 -7.29 4.03 -21.78
CA ASP A 272 -7.62 2.62 -21.56
C ASP A 272 -8.76 2.51 -20.53
N VAL A 273 -9.58 1.47 -20.66
CA VAL A 273 -10.70 1.18 -19.74
C VAL A 273 -10.73 -0.29 -19.38
N SER A 274 -11.03 -0.58 -18.12
CA SER A 274 -11.28 -1.93 -17.63
C SER A 274 -12.77 -2.28 -17.73
N GLY A 275 -13.06 -3.50 -18.19
CA GLY A 275 -14.40 -4.09 -18.13
C GLY A 275 -14.70 -4.65 -16.74
N LEU A 276 -15.98 -4.63 -16.34
CA LEU A 276 -16.41 -5.30 -15.11
C LEU A 276 -16.38 -6.82 -15.28
N LEU A 277 -15.92 -7.55 -14.27
CA LEU A 277 -15.85 -9.02 -14.27
C LEU A 277 -16.95 -9.67 -13.44
N ARG A 278 -18.04 -8.96 -13.18
CA ARG A 278 -19.27 -9.49 -12.56
C ARG A 278 -20.47 -9.32 -13.48
N GLY A 279 -21.44 -10.23 -13.38
CA GLY A 279 -22.73 -10.17 -14.05
C GLY A 279 -23.82 -10.84 -13.23
N ALA A 280 -24.95 -11.15 -13.86
CA ALA A 280 -26.11 -11.74 -13.17
C ALA A 280 -25.81 -13.08 -12.48
N ASP A 281 -24.87 -13.86 -13.03
CA ASP A 281 -24.47 -15.18 -12.51
C ASP A 281 -23.17 -15.15 -11.70
N GLY A 282 -22.80 -13.99 -11.15
CA GLY A 282 -21.57 -13.82 -10.38
C GLY A 282 -20.37 -13.46 -11.25
N ILE A 283 -19.20 -14.04 -10.96
CA ILE A 283 -17.94 -13.70 -11.62
C ILE A 283 -17.95 -14.21 -13.07
N LEU A 284 -17.58 -13.35 -14.01
CA LEU A 284 -17.62 -13.65 -15.44
C LEU A 284 -16.41 -14.45 -15.91
N GLY A 285 -15.27 -14.31 -15.25
CA GLY A 285 -14.01 -14.97 -15.60
C GLY A 285 -12.82 -14.03 -15.42
N LEU A 286 -11.68 -14.39 -16.00
CA LEU A 286 -10.52 -13.52 -16.12
C LEU A 286 -10.76 -12.42 -17.15
N PRO A 287 -10.05 -11.27 -17.08
CA PRO A 287 -10.08 -10.28 -18.15
C PRO A 287 -9.82 -10.90 -19.53
N SER A 288 -10.36 -10.30 -20.57
CA SER A 288 -10.21 -10.72 -21.98
C SER A 288 -8.75 -10.74 -22.46
N HIS A 289 -7.87 -10.04 -21.76
CA HIS A 289 -6.45 -9.86 -22.05
C HIS A 289 -5.61 -10.06 -20.77
N PRO A 290 -4.30 -10.34 -20.87
CA PRO A 290 -3.42 -10.38 -19.71
C PRO A 290 -3.35 -9.03 -18.99
N ILE A 291 -3.39 -9.05 -17.66
CA ILE A 291 -3.25 -7.88 -16.77
C ILE A 291 -2.13 -8.12 -15.75
N TRP A 292 -1.69 -7.06 -15.07
CA TRP A 292 -0.48 -7.10 -14.25
C TRP A 292 -0.63 -7.98 -13.00
N TRP A 293 -1.64 -7.70 -12.16
CA TRP A 293 -1.90 -8.48 -10.95
C TRP A 293 -3.25 -9.17 -10.99
N ILE A 294 -3.28 -10.42 -10.55
CA ILE A 294 -4.51 -11.18 -10.35
C ILE A 294 -4.43 -11.91 -9.01
N TRP A 295 -5.39 -11.65 -8.13
CA TRP A 295 -5.63 -12.45 -6.94
C TRP A 295 -6.65 -13.54 -7.24
N PHE A 296 -6.33 -14.78 -6.88
CA PHE A 296 -7.22 -15.93 -6.95
C PHE A 296 -7.56 -16.39 -5.54
N GLY A 297 -8.79 -16.11 -5.10
CA GLY A 297 -9.28 -16.59 -3.81
C GLY A 297 -9.61 -18.09 -3.83
N THR A 298 -9.98 -18.63 -2.68
CA THR A 298 -10.25 -20.07 -2.46
C THR A 298 -11.16 -20.72 -3.49
N ASP A 299 -12.17 -20.00 -4.00
CA ASP A 299 -13.13 -20.54 -4.98
C ASP A 299 -12.61 -20.52 -6.42
N TYR A 300 -11.67 -19.61 -6.74
CA TYR A 300 -11.10 -19.50 -8.08
C TYR A 300 -9.82 -20.34 -8.20
N LEU A 301 -8.98 -20.36 -7.17
CA LEU A 301 -7.66 -20.99 -7.20
C LEU A 301 -7.67 -22.44 -7.71
N PRO A 302 -8.59 -23.34 -7.31
CA PRO A 302 -8.63 -24.72 -7.82
C PRO A 302 -8.80 -24.82 -9.34
N ILE A 303 -9.45 -23.83 -9.96
CA ILE A 303 -9.72 -23.79 -11.40
C ILE A 303 -8.45 -23.42 -12.18
N VAL A 304 -7.59 -22.56 -11.60
CA VAL A 304 -6.45 -21.97 -12.31
C VAL A 304 -5.09 -22.54 -11.89
N ARG A 305 -5.05 -23.32 -10.80
CA ARG A 305 -3.81 -23.74 -10.14
C ARG A 305 -2.79 -24.39 -11.08
N GLU A 306 -3.26 -25.18 -12.03
CA GLU A 306 -2.39 -25.89 -12.99
C GLU A 306 -1.71 -24.96 -14.01
N TYR A 307 -2.22 -23.74 -14.18
CA TYR A 307 -1.69 -22.74 -15.11
C TYR A 307 -0.74 -21.74 -14.43
N LEU A 308 -0.66 -21.72 -13.10
CA LEU A 308 0.10 -20.70 -12.36
C LEU A 308 1.61 -20.97 -12.42
N PRO A 309 2.41 -20.10 -13.07
CA PRO A 309 3.86 -20.27 -13.08
C PRO A 309 4.44 -19.91 -11.71
N PRO A 310 5.23 -20.79 -11.07
CA PRO A 310 5.72 -20.59 -9.70
C PRO A 310 6.54 -19.31 -9.50
N GLN A 311 7.28 -18.88 -10.53
CA GLN A 311 8.16 -17.71 -10.46
C GLN A 311 7.39 -16.37 -10.39
N HIS A 312 6.12 -16.39 -10.76
CA HIS A 312 5.24 -15.23 -10.81
C HIS A 312 4.07 -15.34 -9.83
N THR A 313 4.07 -16.37 -8.97
CA THR A 313 2.94 -16.69 -8.10
C THR A 313 3.38 -16.77 -6.64
N THR A 314 2.72 -16.01 -5.78
CA THR A 314 2.86 -16.10 -4.33
C THR A 314 1.60 -16.72 -3.74
N PHE A 315 1.75 -17.83 -3.00
CA PHE A 315 0.64 -18.55 -2.38
C PHE A 315 0.45 -18.09 -0.92
N TYR A 316 -0.81 -18.05 -0.52
CA TYR A 316 -1.30 -17.74 0.82
C TYR A 316 -2.35 -18.79 1.21
N ASP A 317 -2.73 -18.84 2.49
CA ASP A 317 -3.74 -19.78 2.95
C ASP A 317 -5.13 -19.52 2.32
N GLU A 318 -5.45 -18.25 2.03
CA GLU A 318 -6.75 -17.82 1.47
C GLU A 318 -6.75 -17.69 -0.06
N GLY A 319 -5.62 -17.90 -0.73
CA GLY A 319 -5.53 -17.70 -2.18
C GLY A 319 -4.12 -17.58 -2.73
N ALA A 320 -3.99 -17.03 -3.94
CA ALA A 320 -2.71 -16.78 -4.56
C ALA A 320 -2.71 -15.44 -5.32
N LEU A 321 -1.60 -14.71 -5.23
CA LEU A 321 -1.30 -13.59 -6.10
C LEU A 321 -0.49 -14.08 -7.29
N PHE A 322 -1.01 -13.90 -8.49
CA PHE A 322 -0.24 -13.95 -9.73
C PHE A 322 0.16 -12.52 -10.15
N ALA A 323 1.46 -12.29 -10.34
CA ALA A 323 2.01 -11.04 -10.85
C ALA A 323 2.76 -11.32 -12.16
N ALA A 324 2.18 -10.93 -13.30
CA ALA A 324 2.70 -11.25 -14.63
C ALA A 324 4.15 -10.77 -14.84
N THR A 325 4.50 -9.66 -14.21
CA THR A 325 5.83 -9.03 -14.22
C THR A 325 6.12 -8.42 -12.85
N GLU A 326 7.39 -8.19 -12.55
CA GLU A 326 7.78 -7.45 -11.34
C GLU A 326 7.42 -5.96 -11.46
N GLU A 327 7.74 -5.34 -12.60
CA GLU A 327 7.51 -3.93 -12.87
C GLU A 327 6.08 -3.64 -13.36
N PRO A 328 5.52 -2.43 -13.11
CA PRO A 328 4.20 -2.03 -13.60
C PRO A 328 4.13 -2.09 -15.13
N THR A 329 3.33 -3.02 -15.65
CA THR A 329 3.29 -3.33 -17.09
C THR A 329 1.86 -3.24 -17.63
N ASP A 330 1.68 -2.47 -18.71
CA ASP A 330 0.38 -2.23 -19.32
C ASP A 330 -0.08 -3.35 -20.28
N ARG A 331 -1.35 -3.33 -20.66
CA ARG A 331 -1.96 -4.32 -21.55
C ARG A 331 -1.18 -4.55 -22.84
N GLY A 332 -0.64 -3.50 -23.46
CA GLY A 332 0.09 -3.61 -24.73
C GLY A 332 1.43 -4.33 -24.56
N GLN A 333 2.13 -4.06 -23.46
CA GLN A 333 3.36 -4.75 -23.10
C GLN A 333 3.10 -6.21 -22.71
N LEU A 334 2.06 -6.47 -21.91
CA LEU A 334 1.69 -7.83 -21.50
C LEU A 334 1.20 -8.70 -22.67
N ALA A 335 0.59 -8.11 -23.69
CA ALA A 335 0.18 -8.84 -24.89
C ALA A 335 1.35 -9.43 -25.68
N ALA A 336 2.58 -8.96 -25.46
CA ALA A 336 3.79 -9.51 -26.05
C ALA A 336 4.38 -10.70 -25.27
N LEU A 337 3.84 -11.00 -24.08
CA LEU A 337 4.29 -12.10 -23.22
C LEU A 337 3.41 -13.34 -23.39
N PRO A 338 3.94 -14.55 -23.11
CA PRO A 338 3.13 -15.76 -23.05
C PRO A 338 2.03 -15.62 -21.98
N ASP A 339 0.78 -15.81 -22.41
CA ASP A 339 -0.35 -15.88 -21.50
C ASP A 339 -0.46 -17.30 -20.91
N PRO A 340 -0.29 -17.49 -19.59
CA PRO A 340 -0.40 -18.80 -18.99
C PRO A 340 -1.83 -19.35 -18.99
N PHE A 341 -2.85 -18.48 -19.10
CA PHE A 341 -4.24 -18.88 -18.96
C PHE A 341 -4.88 -19.20 -20.31
N PRO A 342 -5.57 -20.35 -20.45
CA PRO A 342 -6.34 -20.63 -21.66
C PRO A 342 -7.47 -19.62 -21.88
N LYS A 343 -7.80 -19.37 -23.15
CA LYS A 343 -8.91 -18.48 -23.56
C LYS A 343 -10.25 -18.86 -22.93
N SER A 344 -10.47 -20.13 -22.58
CA SER A 344 -11.70 -20.59 -21.92
C SER A 344 -11.92 -19.99 -20.53
N LEU A 345 -10.88 -19.50 -19.86
CA LEU A 345 -10.96 -18.79 -18.58
C LEU A 345 -11.20 -17.29 -18.72
N ARG A 346 -11.07 -16.75 -19.93
CA ARG A 346 -11.16 -15.31 -20.20
C ARG A 346 -12.55 -14.93 -20.69
N VAL A 347 -13.01 -13.77 -20.27
CA VAL A 347 -14.25 -13.18 -20.78
C VAL A 347 -14.11 -12.80 -22.25
N GLY A 348 -15.23 -12.84 -22.97
CA GLY A 348 -15.31 -12.24 -24.30
C GLY A 348 -15.64 -10.76 -24.18
N GLU A 349 -14.81 -9.88 -24.73
CA GLU A 349 -15.17 -8.46 -24.85
C GLU A 349 -16.27 -8.29 -25.90
N ILE A 350 -17.38 -7.69 -25.51
CA ILE A 350 -18.41 -7.24 -26.44
C ILE A 350 -18.17 -5.74 -26.69
N PRO A 351 -17.77 -5.33 -27.91
CA PRO A 351 -17.70 -3.93 -28.27
C PRO A 351 -19.08 -3.29 -28.13
N PRO A 352 -19.20 -2.06 -27.61
CA PRO A 352 -20.49 -1.38 -27.55
C PRO A 352 -21.04 -1.18 -28.97
N GLU A 353 -22.30 -1.58 -29.21
CA GLU A 353 -22.93 -1.50 -30.54
C GLU A 353 -23.12 -0.06 -31.06
N TYR A 354 -23.03 0.96 -30.20
CA TYR A 354 -23.06 2.39 -30.53
C TYR A 354 -22.14 3.19 -29.56
N GLY A 355 -21.44 4.24 -30.02
CA GLY A 355 -20.30 4.92 -29.36
C GLY A 355 -20.49 5.58 -27.96
N PRO A 356 -19.49 6.38 -27.49
CA PRO A 356 -18.51 6.12 -26.41
C PRO A 356 -19.06 6.23 -24.95
N PRO A 357 -18.27 5.98 -23.89
CA PRO A 357 -17.51 4.79 -23.50
C PRO A 357 -18.19 4.16 -22.26
N ASN A 358 -19.16 3.28 -22.45
CA ASN A 358 -19.51 2.38 -21.36
C ASN A 358 -18.38 1.35 -21.26
N SER A 359 -17.99 0.98 -20.03
CA SER A 359 -17.02 -0.10 -19.80
C SER A 359 -17.37 -1.30 -20.69
N PRO A 360 -16.38 -1.95 -21.34
CA PRO A 360 -16.67 -3.08 -22.21
C PRO A 360 -17.53 -4.08 -21.46
N THR A 361 -18.69 -4.40 -22.05
CA THR A 361 -19.58 -5.45 -21.53
C THR A 361 -18.94 -6.78 -21.83
N ASN A 362 -18.81 -7.63 -20.82
CA ASN A 362 -18.11 -8.90 -20.94
C ASN A 362 -19.13 -10.04 -21.06
N THR A 363 -18.93 -10.94 -22.03
CA THR A 363 -19.59 -12.25 -21.99
C THR A 363 -18.86 -13.15 -21.00
N PRO A 364 -19.59 -14.00 -20.25
CA PRO A 364 -19.02 -15.06 -19.46
C PRO A 364 -17.93 -15.88 -20.17
N ALA A 365 -16.85 -16.18 -19.44
CA ALA A 365 -15.91 -17.22 -19.79
C ALA A 365 -16.58 -18.60 -19.73
N ALA A 366 -16.04 -19.56 -20.49
CA ALA A 366 -16.54 -20.93 -20.48
C ALA A 366 -16.24 -21.65 -19.15
N ILE A 367 -15.10 -21.33 -18.54
CA ILE A 367 -14.67 -21.83 -17.23
C ILE A 367 -14.54 -20.63 -16.30
N ARG A 368 -15.34 -20.65 -15.23
CA ARG A 368 -15.41 -19.58 -14.22
C ARG A 368 -15.96 -20.16 -12.91
N PRO A 369 -15.72 -19.51 -11.76
CA PRO A 369 -16.40 -19.87 -10.53
C PRO A 369 -17.92 -19.77 -10.73
N THR A 370 -18.65 -20.85 -10.44
CA THR A 370 -20.12 -20.93 -10.58
C THR A 370 -20.84 -20.88 -9.23
N SER A 371 -20.09 -20.81 -8.13
CA SER A 371 -20.65 -20.61 -6.80
C SER A 371 -21.53 -19.35 -6.84
N ARG A 372 -22.84 -19.53 -6.67
CA ARG A 372 -23.71 -18.44 -6.26
C ARG A 372 -23.29 -18.08 -4.85
N CYS A 373 -22.45 -17.05 -4.74
CA CYS A 373 -22.06 -16.46 -3.47
C CYS A 373 -23.27 -16.04 -2.64
#